data_AF-A0A7C9A279-F1
#
_entry.id   AF-A0A7C9A279-F1
#
_cell.length_a   1.000
_cell.length_b   1.000
_cell.length_c   1.000
_cell.angle_alpha   90.00
_cell.angle_beta   90.00
_cell.angle_gamma   90.00
#
_symmetry.space_group_name_H-M   'P 1'
#
loop_
_entity.id
_entity.type
_entity.pdbx_description
1 polymer ?
#
loop_
_entity_poly.entity_id
_entity_poly.type
_entity_poly.pdbx_seq_one_letter_code
_entity_poly.pdbx_strand_id
1 'polypeptide(L)'
;EKVKADMKEVEKLYKRLQELNEECKIVHNAKTMKELRAKMDSDVCQVLKRVKIIKGKLEALEKSNEASRRVPGLGPGSSADRTRTGVVNGLGKKLKVMMDDFQGLRAKMQDEYKETVERRYF
;
A
#
# COMPACT_ATOMS: atom_id res chain seq x y z
N GLU A 1 8.70 15.54 3.51
CA GLU A 1 8.75 14.08 3.75
C GLU A 1 8.89 13.34 2.42
N LYS A 2 9.79 12.36 2.30
CA LYS A 2 10.14 11.72 1.01
C LYS A 2 9.18 10.54 0.72
N VAL A 3 8.60 10.47 -0.48
CA VAL A 3 7.71 9.38 -0.96
C VAL A 3 8.20 7.97 -0.59
N LYS A 4 9.53 7.73 -0.69
CA LYS A 4 10.14 6.45 -0.32
C LYS A 4 9.97 6.08 1.16
N ALA A 5 9.94 7.05 2.07
CA ALA A 5 9.71 6.82 3.49
C ALA A 5 8.26 6.40 3.75
N ASP A 6 7.29 7.09 3.13
CA ASP A 6 5.88 6.72 3.20
C ASP A 6 5.64 5.29 2.69
N MET A 7 6.32 4.91 1.59
CA MET A 7 6.26 3.55 1.05
C MET A 7 6.80 2.50 2.01
N LYS A 8 7.91 2.78 2.71
CA LYS A 8 8.45 1.86 3.74
C LYS A 8 7.47 1.65 4.88
N GLU A 9 6.72 2.67 5.24
CA GLU A 9 5.69 2.55 6.28
C GLU A 9 4.50 1.70 5.83
N VAL A 10 4.11 1.79 4.54
CA VAL A 10 3.12 0.87 3.95
C VAL A 10 3.64 -0.57 3.97
N GLU A 11 4.91 -0.81 3.63
CA GLU A 11 5.54 -2.14 3.69
C GLU A 11 5.52 -2.71 5.13
N LYS A 12 5.76 -1.87 6.15
CA LYS A 12 5.69 -2.29 7.56
C LYS A 12 4.26 -2.68 7.96
N LEU A 13 3.27 -1.87 7.62
CA LEU A 13 1.87 -2.17 7.90
C LEU A 13 1.42 -3.44 7.19
N TYR A 14 1.85 -3.64 5.94
CA TYR A 14 1.58 -4.86 5.18
C TYR A 14 2.14 -6.11 5.87
N LYS A 15 3.41 -6.08 6.29
CA LYS A 15 4.03 -7.20 7.03
C LYS A 15 3.29 -7.51 8.33
N ARG A 16 2.97 -6.47 9.11
CA ARG A 16 2.19 -6.63 10.34
C ARG A 16 0.81 -7.24 10.07
N LEU A 17 0.15 -6.85 8.98
CA LEU A 17 -1.14 -7.41 8.60
C LEU A 17 -1.03 -8.90 8.24
N GLN A 18 0.07 -9.31 7.58
CA GLN A 18 0.35 -10.73 7.32
C GLN A 18 0.54 -11.52 8.62
N GLU A 19 1.34 -11.00 9.55
CA GLU A 19 1.58 -11.62 10.86
C GLU A 19 0.29 -11.79 11.66
N LEU A 20 -0.53 -10.74 11.74
CA LEU A 20 -1.84 -10.79 12.41
C LEU A 20 -2.81 -11.78 11.75
N ASN A 21 -2.73 -11.96 10.42
CA ASN A 21 -3.56 -12.95 9.73
C ASN A 21 -3.16 -14.38 10.09
N GLU A 22 -1.86 -14.67 10.12
CA GLU A 22 -1.39 -16.00 10.53
C GLU A 22 -1.70 -16.26 12.01
N GLU A 23 -1.64 -15.25 12.88
CA GLU A 23 -2.07 -15.37 14.28
C GLU A 23 -3.58 -15.67 14.39
N CYS A 24 -4.42 -15.04 13.57
CA CYS A 24 -5.87 -15.33 13.55
C CYS A 24 -6.17 -16.81 13.27
N LYS A 25 -5.34 -17.51 12.49
CA LYS A 25 -5.58 -18.92 12.12
C LYS A 25 -5.44 -19.88 13.29
N ILE A 26 -4.58 -19.57 14.25
CA ILE A 26 -4.26 -20.45 15.39
C ILE A 26 -5.01 -20.07 16.66
N VAL A 27 -5.68 -18.91 16.68
CA VAL A 27 -6.43 -18.46 17.85
C VAL A 27 -7.80 -19.15 17.92
N HIS A 28 -8.03 -19.87 19.02
CA HIS A 28 -9.30 -20.54 19.29
C HIS A 28 -10.24 -19.74 20.20
N ASN A 29 -9.73 -18.70 20.89
CA ASN A 29 -10.53 -17.84 21.77
C ASN A 29 -11.28 -16.76 20.98
N ALA A 30 -12.61 -16.72 21.11
CA ALA A 30 -13.47 -15.76 20.45
C ALA A 30 -13.14 -14.29 20.78
N LYS A 31 -12.75 -13.99 22.04
CA LYS A 31 -12.39 -12.63 22.45
C LYS A 31 -11.13 -12.16 21.73
N THR A 32 -10.07 -12.97 21.76
CA THR A 32 -8.80 -12.69 21.10
C THR A 32 -8.97 -12.59 19.58
N MET A 33 -9.78 -13.45 18.97
CA MET A 33 -10.12 -13.37 17.54
C MET A 33 -10.74 -12.02 17.17
N LYS A 34 -11.69 -11.54 17.98
CA LYS A 34 -12.34 -10.23 17.75
C LYS A 34 -11.35 -9.07 17.88
N GLU A 35 -10.47 -9.12 18.86
CA GLU A 35 -9.43 -8.09 19.07
C GLU A 35 -8.41 -8.06 17.92
N LEU A 36 -7.95 -9.23 17.46
CA LEU A 36 -7.05 -9.34 16.31
C LEU A 36 -7.72 -8.77 15.06
N ARG A 37 -8.99 -9.10 14.82
CA ARG A 37 -9.72 -8.58 13.66
C ARG A 37 -9.88 -7.07 13.69
N ALA A 38 -10.20 -6.48 14.84
CA ALA A 38 -10.23 -5.03 15.00
C ALA A 38 -8.88 -4.36 14.72
N LYS A 39 -7.76 -5.00 15.13
CA LYS A 39 -6.41 -4.52 14.80
C LYS A 39 -6.13 -4.59 13.29
N MET A 40 -6.51 -5.69 12.64
CA MET A 40 -6.35 -5.87 11.19
C MET A 40 -7.16 -4.82 10.40
N ASP A 41 -8.41 -4.55 10.79
CA ASP A 41 -9.25 -3.53 10.17
C ASP A 41 -8.65 -2.12 10.30
N SER A 42 -8.08 -1.81 11.48
CA SER A 42 -7.33 -0.57 11.70
C SER A 42 -6.11 -0.48 10.75
N ASP A 43 -5.35 -1.56 10.61
CA ASP A 43 -4.15 -1.58 9.78
C ASP A 43 -4.49 -1.44 8.29
N VAL A 44 -5.56 -2.08 7.83
CA VAL A 44 -6.14 -1.87 6.49
C VAL A 44 -6.47 -0.39 6.27
N CYS A 45 -7.14 0.26 7.22
CA CYS A 45 -7.46 1.67 7.13
C CYS A 45 -6.20 2.56 7.06
N GLN A 46 -5.16 2.22 7.83
CA GLN A 46 -3.90 2.95 7.82
C GLN A 46 -3.15 2.81 6.48
N VAL A 47 -3.13 1.60 5.91
CA VAL A 47 -2.55 1.36 4.56
C VAL A 47 -3.25 2.24 3.54
N LEU A 48 -4.59 2.21 3.49
CA LEU A 48 -5.37 2.99 2.53
C LEU A 48 -5.13 4.50 2.66
N LYS A 49 -5.09 5.02 3.90
CA LYS A 49 -4.79 6.44 4.17
C LYS A 49 -3.39 6.83 3.67
N ARG A 50 -2.37 6.02 3.98
CA ARG A 50 -0.99 6.30 3.56
C ARG A 50 -0.83 6.22 2.05
N VAL A 51 -1.43 5.24 1.40
CA VAL A 51 -1.40 5.08 -0.06
C VAL A 51 -2.04 6.29 -0.76
N LYS A 52 -3.15 6.81 -0.23
CA LYS A 52 -3.77 8.04 -0.75
C LYS A 52 -2.81 9.24 -0.69
N ILE A 53 -2.07 9.38 0.41
CA ILE A 53 -1.05 10.42 0.57
C ILE A 53 0.09 10.22 -0.44
N ILE A 54 0.59 9.00 -0.60
CA ILE A 54 1.66 8.67 -1.56
C ILE A 54 1.21 9.02 -2.99
N LYS A 55 -0.02 8.63 -3.37
CA LYS A 55 -0.58 8.93 -4.68
C LYS A 55 -0.61 10.45 -4.93
N GLY A 56 -1.14 11.23 -3.99
CA GLY A 56 -1.15 12.69 -4.11
C GLY A 56 0.26 13.31 -4.22
N LYS A 57 1.24 12.76 -3.48
CA LYS A 57 2.65 13.19 -3.59
C LYS A 57 3.24 12.85 -4.97
N LEU A 58 2.89 11.71 -5.57
CA LEU A 58 3.32 11.34 -6.92
C LEU A 58 2.71 12.24 -7.99
N GLU A 59 1.40 12.50 -7.92
CA GLU A 59 0.71 13.43 -8.83
C GLU A 59 1.31 14.85 -8.77
N ALA A 60 1.70 15.31 -7.57
CA ALA A 60 2.41 16.58 -7.42
C ALA A 60 3.80 16.58 -8.07
N LEU A 61 4.53 15.45 -7.99
CA LEU A 61 5.82 15.29 -8.66
C LEU A 61 5.67 15.26 -10.19
N GLU A 62 4.62 14.61 -10.71
CA GLU A 62 4.30 14.62 -12.15
C GLU A 62 4.06 16.04 -12.65
N LYS A 63 3.20 16.81 -11.97
CA LYS A 63 2.95 18.23 -12.30
C LYS A 63 4.22 19.08 -12.25
N SER A 64 5.08 18.86 -11.25
CA SER A 64 6.37 19.56 -11.16
C SER A 64 7.30 19.19 -12.32
N ASN A 65 7.30 17.93 -12.75
CA ASN A 65 8.07 17.50 -13.92
C ASN A 65 7.55 18.15 -15.20
N GLU A 66 6.23 18.18 -15.39
CA GLU A 66 5.61 18.86 -16.54
C GLU A 66 5.94 20.36 -16.58
N ALA A 67 5.87 21.04 -15.44
CA ALA A 67 6.23 22.45 -15.33
C ALA A 67 7.72 22.68 -15.67
N SER A 68 8.61 21.76 -15.27
CA SER A 68 10.05 21.85 -15.54
C SER A 68 10.38 21.83 -17.03
N ARG A 69 9.54 21.20 -17.86
CA ARG A 69 9.73 21.16 -19.33
C ARG A 69 9.59 22.51 -20.01
N ARG A 70 9.00 23.50 -19.34
CA ARG A 70 8.88 24.88 -19.83
C ARG A 70 10.16 25.70 -19.62
N VAL A 71 11.13 25.17 -18.87
CA VAL A 71 12.40 25.83 -18.60
C VAL A 71 13.39 25.56 -19.75
N PRO A 72 14.10 26.58 -20.26
CA PRO A 72 15.13 26.40 -21.29
C PRO A 72 16.18 25.35 -20.88
N GLY A 73 16.50 24.41 -21.78
CA GLY A 73 17.46 23.33 -21.52
C GLY A 73 16.90 22.12 -20.73
N LEU A 74 15.69 22.20 -20.19
CA LEU A 74 14.99 21.13 -19.46
C LEU A 74 13.78 20.58 -20.25
N GLY A 75 13.73 20.87 -21.55
CA GLY A 75 12.66 20.44 -22.43
C GLY A 75 12.48 18.91 -22.49
N PRO A 76 11.37 18.46 -23.11
CA PRO A 76 11.06 17.04 -23.27
C PRO A 76 12.25 16.26 -23.86
N GLY A 77 12.61 15.14 -23.24
CA GLY A 77 13.70 14.28 -23.72
C GLY A 77 15.11 14.69 -23.29
N SER A 78 15.27 15.82 -22.59
CA SER A 78 16.53 16.16 -21.93
C SER A 78 16.95 15.08 -20.93
N SER A 79 18.24 14.97 -20.61
CA SER A 79 18.74 14.00 -19.61
C SER A 79 18.05 14.19 -18.25
N ALA A 80 17.84 15.45 -17.86
CA ALA A 80 17.13 15.82 -16.64
C ALA A 80 15.64 15.43 -16.70
N ASP A 81 14.93 15.72 -17.80
CA ASP A 81 13.53 15.33 -17.99
C ASP A 81 13.35 13.80 -17.95
N ARG A 82 14.22 13.05 -18.65
CA ARG A 82 14.23 11.58 -18.64
C ARG A 82 14.45 11.01 -17.24
N THR A 83 15.43 11.55 -16.50
CA THR A 83 15.73 11.12 -15.14
C THR A 83 14.55 11.38 -14.20
N ARG A 84 13.98 12.59 -14.24
CA ARG A 84 12.84 12.98 -13.40
C ARG A 84 11.61 12.13 -13.70
N THR A 85 11.31 11.92 -14.97
CA THR A 85 10.20 11.07 -15.44
C THR A 85 10.42 9.62 -15.01
N GLY A 86 11.63 9.08 -15.18
CA GLY A 86 11.98 7.72 -14.77
C GLY A 86 11.81 7.46 -13.28
N VAL A 87 12.21 8.42 -12.43
CA VAL A 87 12.03 8.31 -10.97
C VAL A 87 10.56 8.23 -10.60
N VAL A 88 9.72 9.12 -11.15
CA VAL A 88 8.29 9.14 -10.82
C VAL A 88 7.59 7.88 -11.34
N ASN A 89 7.87 7.46 -12.57
CA ASN A 89 7.34 6.22 -13.14
C ASN A 89 7.75 4.99 -12.32
N GLY A 90 9.01 4.94 -11.86
CA GLY A 90 9.51 3.85 -11.02
C GLY A 90 8.79 3.78 -9.67
N LEU A 91 8.57 4.93 -9.03
CA LEU A 91 7.81 5.00 -7.78
C LEU A 91 6.32 4.64 -7.99
N GLY A 92 5.70 5.10 -9.07
CA GLY A 92 4.32 4.75 -9.42
C GLY A 92 4.14 3.25 -9.64
N LYS A 93 5.05 2.62 -10.39
CA LYS A 93 5.07 1.16 -10.57
C LYS A 93 5.24 0.43 -9.25
N LYS A 94 6.16 0.87 -8.39
CA LYS A 94 6.35 0.26 -7.06
C LYS A 94 5.09 0.36 -6.20
N LEU A 95 4.43 1.53 -6.18
CA LEU A 95 3.17 1.71 -5.46
C LEU A 95 2.08 0.74 -5.94
N LYS A 96 1.97 0.57 -7.27
CA LYS A 96 1.02 -0.35 -7.87
C LYS A 96 1.25 -1.79 -7.40
N VAL A 97 2.48 -2.31 -7.52
CA VAL A 97 2.82 -3.67 -7.09
C VAL A 97 2.47 -3.89 -5.62
N MET A 98 2.87 -2.98 -4.73
CA MET A 98 2.54 -3.08 -3.30
C MET A 98 1.02 -3.09 -3.04
N MET A 99 0.25 -2.34 -3.83
CA MET A 99 -1.21 -2.31 -3.69
C MET A 99 -1.88 -3.56 -4.26
N ASP A 100 -1.36 -4.13 -5.34
CA ASP A 100 -1.84 -5.40 -5.89
C ASP A 100 -1.62 -6.53 -4.87
N ASP A 101 -0.44 -6.60 -4.25
CA ASP A 101 -0.12 -7.55 -3.16
C ASP A 101 -1.04 -7.36 -1.95
N PHE A 102 -1.29 -6.11 -1.55
CA PHE A 102 -2.20 -5.78 -0.45
C PHE A 102 -3.64 -6.23 -0.73
N GLN A 103 -4.16 -6.02 -1.95
CA GLN A 103 -5.50 -6.50 -2.30
C GLN A 103 -5.57 -8.03 -2.30
N GLY A 104 -4.51 -8.70 -2.78
CA GLY A 104 -4.40 -10.16 -2.72
C GLY A 104 -4.47 -10.69 -1.28
N LEU A 105 -3.71 -10.08 -0.36
CA LEU A 105 -3.77 -10.43 1.06
C LEU A 105 -5.16 -10.18 1.65
N ARG A 106 -5.77 -9.04 1.34
CA ARG A 106 -7.11 -8.68 1.85
C ARG A 106 -8.19 -9.67 1.37
N ALA A 107 -8.12 -10.10 0.11
CA ALA A 107 -9.03 -11.12 -0.42
C ALA A 107 -8.85 -12.46 0.32
N LYS A 108 -7.60 -12.92 0.46
CA LYS A 108 -7.27 -14.14 1.18
C LYS A 108 -7.79 -14.12 2.63
N MET A 109 -7.58 -13.02 3.35
CA MET A 109 -8.09 -12.83 4.71
C MET A 109 -9.63 -12.94 4.81
N GLN A 110 -10.33 -12.44 3.80
CA GLN A 110 -11.79 -12.47 3.77
C GLN A 110 -12.30 -13.89 3.50
N ASP A 111 -11.66 -14.61 2.58
CA ASP A 111 -12.01 -16.00 2.23
C ASP A 111 -11.75 -16.94 3.42
N GLU A 112 -10.58 -16.84 4.06
CA GLU A 112 -10.21 -17.65 5.24
C GLU A 112 -11.19 -17.41 6.41
N TYR A 113 -11.65 -16.17 6.60
CA TYR A 113 -12.65 -15.86 7.61
C TYR A 113 -14.01 -16.48 7.29
N LYS A 114 -14.46 -16.38 6.05
CA LYS A 114 -15.72 -16.98 5.60
C LYS A 114 -15.72 -18.48 5.86
N GLU A 115 -14.64 -19.16 5.48
CA GLU A 115 -14.46 -20.61 5.68
C GLU A 115 -14.47 -20.99 7.17
N THR A 116 -13.84 -20.19 8.03
CA THR A 116 -13.82 -20.42 9.48
C THR A 116 -15.20 -20.26 10.12
N VAL A 117 -15.97 -19.27 9.66
CA VAL A 117 -17.35 -19.05 10.14
C VAL A 117 -18.25 -20.18 9.64
N GLU A 118 -18.16 -20.56 8.36
CA GLU A 118 -18.94 -21.66 7.80
C GLU A 118 -18.74 -22.96 8.59
N ARG A 119 -17.49 -23.37 8.83
CA ARG A 119 -17.17 -24.59 9.62
C ARG A 119 -17.67 -24.57 11.07
N ARG A 120 -17.86 -23.40 11.68
CA ARG A 120 -18.22 -23.28 13.11
C ARG A 120 -19.72 -23.15 13.34
N TYR A 121 -20.48 -22.75 12.33
CA TYR A 121 -21.90 -22.39 12.49
C TYR A 121 -22.85 -23.18 11.58
N PHE A 122 -22.34 -23.87 10.56
CA PHE A 122 -23.09 -24.74 9.67
C PHE A 122 -22.44 -26.13 9.61
#